data_AF-A0A6A9QGY5-F1
#
_entry.id   AF-A0A6A9QGY5-F1
#
_cell.length_a   1.000
_cell.length_b   1.000
_cell.length_c   1.000
_cell.angle_alpha   90.00
_cell.angle_beta   90.00
_cell.angle_gamma   90.00
#
_symmetry.space_group_name_H-M   'P 1'
#
loop_
_entity.id
_entity.type
_entity.pdbx_description
1 polymer ?
#
loop_
_entity_poly.entity_id
_entity_poly.type
_entity_poly.pdbx_seq_one_letter_code
_entity_poly.pdbx_strand_id
1 'polypeptide(L)'
;MLVSGIDDGYFPLAYKGKRGKCPLVSVTFDGYKLVDVDVEFITVDGDDATAAYKNLRKGDIKILDSIIVGGFNYIIPDNNYIIYYASKPDIDSILNAARKHYNDKRVNVIKEFLSNMTALSTNRGTVYVNTDLDLKMVKNVIEYYQTFSKYPEPIKYAHIIGKAIGQSQLISD
;
A
#
# COMPACT_ATOMS: atom_id res chain seq x y z
N MET A 1 -4.34 -6.86 19.24
CA MET A 1 -4.10 -7.19 17.83
C MET A 1 -3.66 -5.91 17.17
N LEU A 2 -2.39 -5.86 16.76
CA LEU A 2 -1.79 -4.70 16.13
C LEU A 2 -2.10 -4.73 14.63
N VAL A 3 -2.56 -3.61 14.08
CA VAL A 3 -2.88 -3.49 12.65
C VAL A 3 -2.08 -2.36 12.05
N SER A 4 -1.34 -2.68 11.00
CA SER A 4 -0.52 -1.71 10.27
C SER A 4 -1.17 -1.32 8.95
N GLY A 5 -1.18 -0.03 8.65
CA GLY A 5 -1.40 0.49 7.31
C GLY A 5 -0.06 0.72 6.62
N ILE A 6 0.02 0.40 5.33
CA ILE A 6 1.22 0.59 4.53
C ILE A 6 0.84 1.34 3.25
N ASP A 7 1.54 2.44 3.01
CA ASP A 7 1.39 3.27 1.81
C ASP A 7 2.73 3.93 1.45
N ASP A 8 2.91 4.30 0.18
CA ASP A 8 4.04 5.14 -0.23
C ASP A 8 3.71 6.64 -0.12
N GLY A 9 4.76 7.44 -0.08
CA GLY A 9 4.63 8.89 -0.03
C GLY A 9 4.77 9.58 -1.37
N TYR A 10 4.59 10.89 -1.33
CA TYR A 10 4.78 11.75 -2.48
C TYR A 10 6.21 11.65 -3.04
N PHE A 11 6.33 11.73 -4.36
CA PHE A 11 7.58 11.98 -5.06
C PHE A 11 7.36 12.88 -6.29
N PRO A 12 8.35 13.70 -6.66
CA PRO A 12 8.28 14.56 -7.83
C PRO A 12 8.46 13.75 -9.11
N LEU A 13 7.90 14.24 -10.23
CA LEU A 13 8.02 13.57 -11.53
C LEU A 13 9.47 13.39 -11.99
N ALA A 14 10.39 14.24 -11.54
CA ALA A 14 11.82 14.13 -11.84
C ALA A 14 12.44 12.82 -11.33
N TYR A 15 11.86 12.19 -10.30
CA TYR A 15 12.36 10.94 -9.72
C TYR A 15 11.95 9.70 -10.53
N LYS A 16 10.99 9.83 -11.46
CA LYS A 16 10.55 8.71 -12.33
C LYS A 16 11.70 8.13 -13.15
N GLY A 17 11.65 6.82 -13.38
CA GLY A 17 12.71 6.08 -14.05
C GLY A 17 13.95 5.90 -13.18
N LYS A 18 13.75 5.59 -11.89
CA LYS A 18 14.82 5.28 -10.91
C LYS A 18 15.78 6.44 -10.60
N ARG A 19 15.28 7.68 -10.68
CA ARG A 19 16.07 8.91 -10.48
C ARG A 19 15.94 9.52 -9.09
N GLY A 20 15.17 8.89 -8.21
CA GLY A 20 15.06 9.31 -6.82
C GLY A 20 14.34 8.26 -5.99
N LYS A 21 14.12 8.60 -4.72
CA LYS A 21 13.46 7.73 -3.75
C LYS A 21 12.18 8.38 -3.24
N CYS A 22 11.26 7.55 -2.77
CA CYS A 22 10.08 7.98 -2.04
C CYS A 22 9.97 7.17 -0.74
N PRO A 23 9.32 7.72 0.30
CA PRO A 23 9.15 6.97 1.53
C PRO A 23 8.11 5.85 1.32
N LEU A 24 8.35 4.72 1.95
CA LEU A 24 7.37 3.66 2.19
C LEU A 24 7.11 3.64 3.69
N VAL A 25 5.88 3.89 4.09
CA VAL A 25 5.52 4.14 5.48
C VAL A 25 4.66 3.01 6.01
N SER A 26 5.00 2.51 7.21
CA SER A 26 4.11 1.68 8.02
C SER A 26 3.62 2.46 9.23
N VAL A 27 2.31 2.47 9.46
CA VAL A 27 1.70 3.06 10.65
C VAL A 27 0.92 1.99 11.38
N THR A 28 1.28 1.73 12.64
CA THR A 28 0.70 0.65 13.43
C THR A 28 -0.24 1.18 14.51
N PHE A 29 -1.40 0.54 14.60
CA PHE A 29 -2.46 0.85 15.55
C PHE A 29 -2.68 -0.31 16.53
N ASP A 30 -2.94 0.04 17.80
CA ASP A 30 -3.55 -0.83 18.81
C ASP A 30 -4.94 -0.28 19.15
N GLY A 31 -5.98 -0.89 18.57
CA GLY A 31 -7.32 -0.29 18.55
C GLY A 31 -7.28 1.07 17.84
N TYR A 32 -7.78 2.13 18.48
CA TYR A 32 -7.74 3.49 17.90
C TYR A 32 -6.46 4.28 18.23
N LYS A 33 -5.50 3.68 18.94
CA LYS A 33 -4.26 4.35 19.31
C LYS A 33 -3.17 4.04 18.27
N LEU A 34 -2.59 5.08 17.68
CA LEU A 34 -1.35 4.97 16.90
C LEU A 34 -0.19 4.69 17.86
N VAL A 35 0.52 3.58 17.67
CA VAL A 35 1.57 3.08 18.58
C VAL A 35 2.96 3.02 17.96
N ASP A 36 3.08 2.95 16.63
CA ASP A 36 4.37 2.97 15.93
C ASP A 36 4.24 3.58 14.53
N VAL A 37 5.33 4.20 14.07
CA VAL A 37 5.52 4.64 12.70
C VAL A 37 6.93 4.23 12.29
N ASP A 38 7.04 3.53 11.17
CA ASP A 38 8.32 3.13 10.62
C ASP A 38 8.39 3.48 9.14
N VAL A 39 9.58 3.87 8.69
CA VAL A 39 9.77 4.44 7.35
C VAL A 39 11.01 3.87 6.71
N GLU A 40 10.85 3.40 5.48
CA GLU A 40 11.92 3.02 4.57
C GLU A 40 11.90 3.91 3.34
N PHE A 41 12.98 3.93 2.56
CA PHE A 41 13.04 4.68 1.30
C PHE A 41 13.27 3.74 0.12
N ILE A 42 12.29 3.70 -0.77
CA ILE A 42 12.28 2.85 -1.96
C ILE A 42 12.61 3.67 -3.20
N THR A 43 13.23 3.03 -4.19
CA THR A 43 13.54 3.67 -5.46
C THR A 43 12.27 3.80 -6.29
N VAL A 44 11.97 5.01 -6.76
CA VAL A 44 10.82 5.26 -7.64
C VAL A 44 11.00 4.45 -8.93
N ASP A 45 10.00 3.69 -9.34
CA ASP A 45 10.05 2.75 -10.47
C ASP A 45 11.09 1.63 -10.32
N GLY A 46 11.60 1.42 -9.10
CA GLY A 46 12.57 0.39 -8.73
C GLY A 46 11.99 -1.02 -8.64
N ASP A 47 12.72 -1.89 -7.94
CA ASP A 47 12.35 -3.27 -7.60
C ASP A 47 12.74 -3.64 -6.15
N ASP A 48 13.08 -2.63 -5.34
CA ASP A 48 13.52 -2.73 -3.94
C ASP A 48 12.37 -2.66 -2.92
N ALA A 49 11.14 -2.34 -3.33
CA ALA A 49 10.04 -2.11 -2.38
C ALA A 49 9.65 -3.36 -1.57
N THR A 50 9.75 -4.55 -2.15
CA THR A 50 9.53 -5.79 -1.39
C THR A 50 10.56 -5.99 -0.28
N ALA A 51 11.83 -5.62 -0.51
CA ALA A 51 12.87 -5.75 0.51
C ALA A 51 12.67 -4.70 1.62
N ALA A 52 12.40 -3.45 1.26
CA ALA A 52 12.06 -2.38 2.20
C ALA A 52 10.82 -2.73 3.04
N TYR A 53 9.75 -3.23 2.40
CA TYR A 53 8.55 -3.69 3.10
C TYR A 53 8.87 -4.74 4.19
N LYS A 54 9.79 -5.67 3.92
CA LYS A 54 10.19 -6.69 4.91
C LYS A 54 10.92 -6.08 6.11
N ASN A 55 11.70 -5.02 5.91
CA ASN A 55 12.45 -4.35 6.98
C ASN A 55 11.57 -3.51 7.91
N LEU A 56 10.45 -2.96 7.40
CA LEU A 56 9.54 -2.16 8.20
C LEU A 56 9.04 -2.94 9.43
N ARG A 57 8.99 -2.29 10.59
CA ARG A 57 8.20 -2.78 11.73
C ARG A 57 6.72 -2.77 11.36
N LYS A 58 6.05 -3.90 11.61
CA LYS A 58 4.64 -4.14 11.25
C LYS A 58 3.97 -4.93 12.38
N GLY A 59 2.65 -4.76 12.50
CA GLY A 59 1.80 -5.49 13.44
C GLY A 59 1.39 -6.88 12.93
N ASP A 60 0.36 -7.42 13.57
CA ASP A 60 -0.16 -8.76 13.31
C ASP A 60 -0.84 -8.86 11.92
N ILE A 61 -1.54 -7.80 11.53
CA ILE A 61 -2.26 -7.67 10.25
C ILE A 61 -1.75 -6.44 9.50
N LYS A 62 -1.57 -6.58 8.19
CA LYS A 62 -1.02 -5.51 7.34
C LYS A 62 -2.00 -5.16 6.23
N ILE A 63 -2.47 -3.93 6.24
CA ILE A 63 -3.35 -3.39 5.21
C ILE A 63 -2.51 -2.52 4.27
N LEU A 64 -2.33 -2.96 3.03
CA LEU A 64 -1.60 -2.24 2.00
C LEU A 64 -2.60 -1.47 1.14
N ASP A 65 -2.36 -0.18 0.88
CA ASP A 65 -3.20 0.61 -0.04
C ASP A 65 -3.12 0.08 -1.48
N SER A 66 -1.97 -0.49 -1.85
CA SER A 66 -1.74 -1.03 -3.17
C SER A 66 -0.56 -2.01 -3.14
N ILE A 67 -0.54 -2.95 -4.08
CA ILE A 67 0.64 -3.78 -4.34
C ILE A 67 1.72 -3.02 -5.11
N ILE A 68 1.30 -1.96 -5.82
CA ILE A 68 2.11 -1.04 -6.60
C ILE A 68 2.41 0.18 -5.74
N VAL A 69 3.68 0.52 -5.60
CA VAL A 69 4.15 1.67 -4.80
C VAL A 69 5.26 2.40 -5.54
N GLY A 70 5.52 3.66 -5.21
CA GLY A 70 6.63 4.44 -5.75
C GLY A 70 6.64 4.49 -7.27
N GLY A 71 5.49 4.71 -7.91
CA GLY A 71 5.33 4.58 -9.36
C GLY A 71 4.98 3.15 -9.77
N PHE A 72 5.90 2.43 -10.43
CA PHE A 72 5.74 1.01 -10.78
C PHE A 72 6.70 0.08 -10.01
N ASN A 73 7.15 0.48 -8.83
CA ASN A 73 7.76 -0.47 -7.88
C ASN A 73 6.64 -1.33 -7.26
N TYR A 74 6.99 -2.42 -6.60
CA TYR A 74 5.99 -3.38 -6.14
C TYR A 74 6.40 -4.13 -4.88
N ILE A 75 5.40 -4.45 -4.08
CA ILE A 75 5.53 -5.26 -2.86
C ILE A 75 5.08 -6.68 -3.18
N ILE A 76 5.72 -7.68 -2.58
CA ILE A 76 5.17 -9.03 -2.45
C ILE A 76 4.95 -9.21 -0.95
N PRO A 77 3.69 -9.18 -0.47
CA PRO A 77 3.40 -9.29 0.94
C PRO A 77 3.82 -10.66 1.47
N ASP A 78 4.19 -10.68 2.74
CA ASP A 78 4.24 -11.88 3.57
C ASP A 78 2.84 -12.18 4.13
N ASN A 79 2.71 -13.16 5.04
CA ASN A 79 1.41 -13.64 5.53
C ASN A 79 0.59 -12.56 6.26
N ASN A 80 -0.72 -12.77 6.44
CA ASN A 80 -1.64 -11.88 7.16
C ASN A 80 -1.75 -10.49 6.52
N TYR A 81 -1.91 -10.45 5.21
CA TYR A 81 -1.99 -9.21 4.44
C TYR A 81 -3.41 -8.96 3.94
N ILE A 82 -3.73 -7.69 3.74
CA ILE A 82 -4.94 -7.20 3.10
C ILE A 82 -4.52 -6.12 2.11
N ILE A 83 -4.49 -6.44 0.82
CA ILE A 83 -4.37 -5.43 -0.24
C ILE A 83 -5.75 -4.80 -0.40
N TYR A 84 -5.86 -3.50 -0.22
CA TYR A 84 -7.12 -2.79 -0.07
C TYR A 84 -7.30 -1.75 -1.17
N TYR A 85 -8.41 -1.81 -1.90
CA TYR A 85 -8.80 -0.74 -2.81
C TYR A 85 -10.21 -0.24 -2.49
N ALA A 86 -10.34 1.08 -2.33
CA ALA A 86 -11.63 1.72 -2.10
C ALA A 86 -12.57 1.67 -3.34
N SER A 87 -12.05 1.41 -4.53
CA SER A 87 -12.79 1.24 -5.77
C SER A 87 -12.19 0.12 -6.61
N LYS A 88 -12.93 -0.41 -7.60
CA LYS A 88 -12.40 -1.47 -8.46
C LYS A 88 -11.22 -0.91 -9.26
N PRO A 89 -10.01 -1.49 -9.16
CA PRO A 89 -8.90 -1.06 -9.99
C PRO A 89 -9.15 -1.40 -11.46
N ASP A 90 -8.75 -0.51 -12.37
CA ASP A 90 -8.71 -0.79 -13.81
C ASP A 90 -7.42 -1.56 -14.13
N ILE A 91 -7.52 -2.88 -13.95
CA ILE A 91 -6.39 -3.81 -14.08
C ILE A 91 -5.79 -3.73 -15.50
N ASP A 92 -6.62 -3.64 -16.53
CA ASP A 92 -6.15 -3.62 -17.91
C ASP A 92 -5.35 -2.34 -18.20
N SER A 93 -5.84 -1.18 -17.75
CA SER A 93 -5.11 0.08 -17.87
C SER A 93 -3.76 0.04 -17.12
N ILE A 94 -3.77 -0.45 -15.88
CA ILE A 94 -2.55 -0.60 -15.06
C ILE A 94 -1.53 -1.52 -15.75
N LEU A 95 -1.95 -2.71 -16.21
CA LEU A 95 -1.05 -3.67 -16.85
C LEU A 95 -0.54 -3.17 -18.20
N ASN A 96 -1.37 -2.47 -18.97
CA ASN A 96 -0.95 -1.86 -20.23
C ASN A 96 0.09 -0.77 -20.00
N ALA A 97 -0.09 0.07 -18.99
CA ALA A 97 0.91 1.07 -18.62
C ALA A 97 2.21 0.43 -18.13
N ALA A 98 2.14 -0.60 -17.28
CA ALA A 98 3.32 -1.33 -16.82
C ALA A 98 4.10 -1.97 -17.98
N ARG A 99 3.42 -2.66 -18.91
CA ARG A 99 4.05 -3.33 -20.07
C ARG A 99 4.71 -2.37 -21.06
N LYS A 100 4.24 -1.13 -21.16
CA LYS A 100 4.86 -0.12 -22.03
C LYS A 100 6.24 0.30 -21.55
N HIS A 101 6.48 0.24 -20.23
CA HIS A 101 7.69 0.76 -19.61
C HIS A 101 8.60 -0.34 -19.05
N TYR A 102 8.05 -1.52 -18.77
CA TYR A 102 8.76 -2.61 -18.11
C TYR A 102 8.49 -3.95 -18.78
N ASN A 103 9.54 -4.75 -18.96
CA ASN A 103 9.50 -6.12 -19.48
C ASN A 103 10.10 -7.11 -18.47
N ASP A 104 9.92 -6.85 -17.17
CA ASP A 104 10.43 -7.68 -16.08
C ASP A 104 9.29 -8.33 -15.28
N LYS A 105 9.67 -9.06 -14.22
CA LYS A 105 8.76 -9.81 -13.34
C LYS A 105 7.62 -8.97 -12.74
N ARG A 106 7.76 -7.64 -12.63
CA ARG A 106 6.77 -6.77 -11.95
C ARG A 106 5.39 -6.88 -12.56
N VAL A 107 5.29 -6.99 -13.89
CA VAL A 107 4.01 -7.08 -14.59
C VAL A 107 3.25 -8.33 -14.15
N ASN A 108 3.96 -9.44 -13.99
CA ASN A 108 3.37 -10.71 -13.56
C ASN A 108 2.93 -10.65 -12.10
N VAL A 109 3.75 -10.08 -11.22
CA VAL A 109 3.42 -9.90 -9.79
C VAL A 109 2.19 -9.01 -9.63
N ILE A 110 2.18 -7.85 -10.28
CA ILE A 110 1.04 -6.92 -10.25
C ILE A 110 -0.23 -7.61 -10.75
N LYS A 111 -0.14 -8.35 -11.86
CA LYS A 111 -1.27 -9.09 -12.41
C LYS A 111 -1.81 -10.13 -11.42
N GLU A 112 -0.92 -10.91 -10.81
CA GLU A 112 -1.26 -11.96 -9.85
C GLU A 112 -2.10 -11.41 -8.69
N PHE A 113 -1.64 -10.33 -8.06
CA PHE A 113 -2.35 -9.76 -6.91
C PHE A 113 -3.62 -8.99 -7.32
N LEU A 114 -3.59 -8.20 -8.40
CA LEU A 114 -4.76 -7.40 -8.78
C LEU A 114 -5.88 -8.23 -9.42
N SER A 115 -5.56 -9.37 -10.04
CA SER A 115 -6.59 -10.23 -10.68
C SER A 115 -7.39 -11.05 -9.66
N ASN A 116 -6.88 -11.25 -8.45
CA ASN A 116 -7.49 -12.04 -7.37
C ASN A 116 -8.26 -11.18 -6.35
N MET A 117 -8.70 -9.99 -6.76
CA MET A 117 -9.43 -9.07 -5.90
C MET A 117 -10.89 -9.50 -5.73
N THR A 118 -11.33 -9.62 -4.48
CA THR A 118 -12.69 -9.95 -4.06
C THR A 118 -13.44 -8.68 -3.67
N ALA A 119 -14.67 -8.49 -4.18
CA ALA A 119 -15.53 -7.42 -3.73
C ALA A 119 -16.08 -7.72 -2.32
N LEU A 120 -15.97 -6.75 -1.41
CA LEU A 120 -16.38 -6.88 -0.02
C LEU A 120 -17.32 -5.73 0.34
N SER A 121 -18.53 -6.05 0.78
CA SER A 121 -19.50 -5.04 1.24
C SER A 121 -19.22 -4.65 2.68
N THR A 122 -18.97 -3.36 2.91
CA THR A 122 -18.69 -2.76 4.21
C THR A 122 -19.74 -1.72 4.60
N ASN A 123 -19.76 -1.30 5.87
CA ASN A 123 -20.57 -0.18 6.36
C ASN A 123 -20.30 1.16 5.64
N ARG A 124 -19.19 1.28 4.89
CA ARG A 124 -18.84 2.46 4.07
C ARG A 124 -18.87 2.18 2.56
N GLY A 125 -19.58 1.14 2.15
CA GLY A 125 -19.80 0.74 0.75
C GLY A 125 -18.90 -0.41 0.30
N THR A 126 -18.96 -0.76 -0.99
CA THR A 126 -18.19 -1.88 -1.55
C THR A 126 -16.73 -1.52 -1.74
N VAL A 127 -15.83 -2.28 -1.13
CA VAL A 127 -14.38 -2.21 -1.31
C VAL A 127 -13.91 -3.46 -2.06
N TYR A 128 -12.65 -3.47 -2.49
CA TYR A 128 -12.05 -4.62 -3.15
C TYR A 128 -10.81 -5.03 -2.37
N VAL A 129 -10.66 -6.32 -2.09
CA VAL A 129 -9.55 -6.85 -1.30
C VAL A 129 -8.92 -8.09 -1.92
N ASN A 130 -7.60 -8.22 -1.81
CA ASN A 130 -6.90 -9.50 -1.95
C ASN A 130 -6.14 -9.77 -0.65
N THR A 131 -6.23 -10.99 -0.14
CA THR A 131 -5.84 -11.35 1.22
C THR A 131 -5.64 -12.86 1.33
N ASP A 132 -4.73 -13.28 2.20
CA ASP A 132 -4.57 -14.67 2.63
C ASP A 132 -5.41 -15.03 3.87
N LEU A 133 -6.05 -14.04 4.48
CA LEU A 133 -6.95 -14.18 5.63
C LEU A 133 -8.40 -14.51 5.24
N ASP A 134 -9.15 -15.04 6.21
CA ASP A 134 -10.60 -15.24 6.10
C ASP A 134 -11.35 -13.92 5.86
N LEU A 135 -12.30 -13.93 4.91
CA LEU A 135 -13.01 -12.72 4.49
C LEU A 135 -13.90 -12.11 5.59
N LYS A 136 -14.42 -12.92 6.52
CA LYS A 136 -15.20 -12.40 7.66
C LYS A 136 -14.29 -11.65 8.63
N MET A 137 -13.10 -12.18 8.90
CA MET A 137 -12.08 -11.48 9.69
C MET A 137 -11.66 -10.17 9.02
N VAL A 138 -11.35 -10.21 7.72
CA VAL A 138 -10.94 -9.05 6.91
C VAL A 138 -12.00 -7.96 6.95
N LYS A 139 -13.28 -8.33 6.78
CA LYS A 139 -14.41 -7.39 6.89
C LYS A 139 -14.45 -6.70 8.25
N ASN A 140 -14.35 -7.46 9.33
CA ASN A 140 -14.41 -6.91 10.68
C ASN A 140 -13.25 -5.92 10.94
N VAL A 141 -12.04 -6.25 10.48
CA VAL A 141 -10.86 -5.37 10.62
C VAL A 141 -11.06 -4.09 9.82
N ILE A 142 -11.47 -4.18 8.55
CA ILE A 142 -11.71 -3.01 7.70
C ILE A 142 -12.79 -2.11 8.30
N GLU A 143 -13.96 -2.68 8.66
CA GLU A 143 -15.08 -1.91 9.21
C GLU A 143 -14.73 -1.25 10.55
N TYR A 144 -13.96 -1.92 11.40
CA TYR A 144 -13.51 -1.36 12.68
C TYR A 144 -12.69 -0.07 12.50
N TYR A 145 -11.83 -0.04 11.47
CA TYR A 145 -10.97 1.09 11.15
C TYR A 145 -11.59 2.08 10.15
N GLN A 146 -12.76 1.80 9.58
CA GLN A 146 -13.51 2.72 8.71
C GLN A 146 -14.33 3.74 9.53
N THR A 147 -13.64 4.51 10.38
CA THR A 147 -14.30 5.40 11.36
C THR A 147 -15.12 6.49 10.67
N PHE A 148 -14.50 7.30 9.80
CA PHE A 148 -15.17 8.44 9.15
C PHE A 148 -15.21 8.35 7.63
N SER A 149 -14.42 7.46 7.03
CA SER A 149 -14.27 7.38 5.59
C SER A 149 -14.27 5.93 5.12
N LYS A 150 -14.29 5.76 3.80
CA LYS A 150 -14.12 4.44 3.19
C LYS A 150 -12.72 3.88 3.43
N TYR A 151 -11.69 4.71 3.58
CA TYR A 151 -10.35 4.25 3.86
C TYR A 151 -10.18 3.93 5.36
N PRO A 152 -9.68 2.73 5.71
CA PRO A 152 -9.28 2.41 7.08
C PRO A 152 -8.26 3.43 7.61
N GLU A 153 -8.42 3.86 8.87
CA GLU A 153 -7.50 4.84 9.47
C GLU A 153 -6.02 4.44 9.35
N PRO A 154 -5.58 3.16 9.52
CA PRO A 154 -4.16 2.81 9.35
C PRO A 154 -3.57 3.21 8.00
N ILE A 155 -4.27 2.94 6.89
CA ILE A 155 -3.83 3.36 5.54
C ILE A 155 -3.84 4.88 5.42
N LYS A 156 -4.92 5.52 5.86
CA LYS A 156 -5.07 6.98 5.77
C LYS A 156 -3.95 7.73 6.50
N TYR A 157 -3.53 7.25 7.66
CA TYR A 157 -2.40 7.84 8.39
C TYR A 157 -1.06 7.53 7.70
N ALA A 158 -0.86 6.34 7.16
CA ALA A 158 0.32 6.02 6.35
C ALA A 158 0.44 6.97 5.14
N HIS A 159 -0.67 7.22 4.45
CA HIS A 159 -0.74 8.17 3.34
C HIS A 159 -0.37 9.60 3.76
N ILE A 160 -0.98 10.11 4.83
CA ILE A 160 -0.73 11.47 5.33
C ILE A 160 0.74 11.65 5.71
N ILE A 161 1.30 10.69 6.44
CA ILE A 161 2.70 10.74 6.90
C ILE A 161 3.65 10.59 5.72
N GLY A 162 3.42 9.62 4.84
CA GLY A 162 4.24 9.40 3.64
C GLY A 162 4.26 10.63 2.74
N LYS A 163 3.10 11.24 2.50
CA LYS A 163 3.00 12.50 1.76
C LYS A 163 3.81 13.62 2.41
N ALA A 164 3.68 13.82 3.72
CA ALA A 164 4.41 14.86 4.45
C ALA A 164 5.93 14.67 4.36
N ILE A 165 6.42 13.45 4.58
CA ILE A 165 7.84 13.11 4.48
C ILE A 165 8.34 13.36 3.05
N GLY A 166 7.66 12.80 2.05
CA GLY A 166 8.06 12.94 0.64
C GLY A 166 8.10 14.39 0.16
N GLN A 167 7.17 15.23 0.62
CA GLN A 167 7.17 16.66 0.29
C GLN A 167 8.29 17.43 1.00
N SER A 168 8.62 17.08 2.24
CA SER A 168 9.69 17.75 3.00
C SER A 168 11.08 17.55 2.38
N GLN A 169 11.31 16.42 1.71
CA GLN A 169 12.58 16.16 1.02
C GLN A 169 12.84 17.14 -0.12
N LEU A 170 11.79 17.66 -0.76
CA LEU A 170 11.91 18.63 -1.86
C LEU A 170 12.36 20.01 -1.41
N ILE A 171 12.24 20.32 -0.12
CA ILE A 171 12.64 21.60 0.46
C ILE A 171 14.12 21.55 0.87
N SER A 172 14.70 20.35 0.94
CA SER A 172 16.05 20.10 1.43
C SER A 172 17.09 19.99 0.30
N ASP A 173 16.64 19.89 -0.96
CA ASP A 173 17.43 19.89 -2.20
C ASP A 173 17.45 21.31 -2.82
#